data_AF-A0A3Q0TB20-F1
#
_entry.id   AF-A0A3Q0TB20-F1
#
_cell.length_a   1.000
_cell.length_b   1.000
_cell.length_c   1.000
_cell.angle_alpha   90.00
_cell.angle_beta   90.00
_cell.angle_gamma   90.00
#
_symmetry.space_group_name_H-M   'P 1'
#
loop_
_entity.id
_entity.type
_entity.pdbx_description
1 polymer ?
#
loop_
_entity_poly.entity_id
_entity_poly.type
_entity_poly.pdbx_seq_one_letter_code
_entity_poly.pdbx_strand_id
1 'polypeptide(L)'
;EETRSLANRKPSALTGSARKIKDNSADWHNLMLRWDKLNEDGFTAAASIVNMRRSLLLNDSSSPQSSSSPQQVGGDTELQDKCLVLQEVVDKMAVVVMKMERLMTTQRGIEDLEALQFGPKGRKVPLFHSWSTKEFGEASQVLLDAFRQELLLKQTILQEVAHTATSDLCMVFLSCWLHQPFIPTQTRLRLEALLLETGHRPL
;
A
#
# COMPACT_ATOMS: atom_id res chain seq x y z
N GLU A 1 9.11 -47.91 -12.00
CA GLU A 1 9.45 -46.53 -11.60
C GLU A 1 9.42 -45.66 -12.84
N GLU A 2 8.46 -44.73 -12.93
CA GLU A 2 8.43 -43.75 -14.02
C GLU A 2 8.17 -42.37 -13.39
N THR A 3 9.25 -41.72 -12.95
CA THR A 3 9.27 -40.33 -12.51
C THR A 3 9.13 -39.43 -13.74
N ARG A 4 7.88 -39.12 -14.12
CA ARG A 4 7.61 -38.07 -15.12
C ARG A 4 7.91 -36.70 -14.52
N SER A 5 9.00 -36.13 -15.02
CA SER A 5 9.41 -34.74 -14.85
C SER A 5 8.23 -33.77 -15.04
N LEU A 6 7.95 -32.98 -14.00
CA LEU A 6 7.03 -31.84 -14.00
C LEU A 6 7.65 -30.58 -14.61
N ALA A 7 8.88 -30.65 -15.13
CA ALA A 7 9.54 -29.48 -15.67
C ALA A 7 9.10 -29.22 -17.12
N ASN A 8 8.61 -28.00 -17.34
CA ASN A 8 8.54 -27.30 -18.62
C ASN A 8 7.25 -27.48 -19.44
N ARG A 9 6.10 -27.11 -18.86
CA ARG A 9 4.96 -26.65 -19.67
C ARG A 9 5.29 -25.26 -20.23
N LYS A 10 5.71 -25.20 -21.50
CA LYS A 10 5.71 -23.96 -22.30
C LYS A 10 4.38 -23.21 -22.08
N PRO A 11 4.36 -21.88 -21.93
CA PRO A 11 3.12 -21.15 -21.74
C PRO A 11 2.30 -21.24 -23.03
N SER A 12 1.30 -22.13 -23.04
CA SER A 12 0.17 -22.01 -23.95
C SER A 12 -0.34 -20.59 -23.83
N ALA A 13 -0.53 -19.87 -24.94
CA ALA A 13 -1.00 -18.49 -24.92
C ALA A 13 -2.18 -18.35 -23.95
N LEU A 14 -1.93 -17.78 -22.76
CA LEU A 14 -2.94 -17.65 -21.72
C LEU A 14 -4.06 -16.78 -22.30
N THR A 15 -5.28 -17.27 -22.30
CA THR A 15 -6.48 -16.52 -22.71
C THR A 15 -7.53 -16.59 -21.61
N GLY A 16 -8.48 -15.64 -21.60
CA GLY A 16 -9.55 -15.60 -20.60
C GLY A 16 -9.06 -15.35 -19.17
N SER A 17 -9.71 -16.00 -18.19
CA SER A 17 -9.48 -15.83 -16.75
C SER A 17 -8.01 -15.96 -16.35
N ALA A 18 -7.28 -16.93 -16.92
CA ALA A 18 -5.88 -17.18 -16.57
C ALA A 18 -4.97 -16.01 -16.97
N ARG A 19 -5.17 -15.41 -18.14
CA ARG A 19 -4.42 -14.20 -18.50
C ARG A 19 -4.74 -13.06 -17.53
N LYS A 20 -6.01 -12.85 -17.18
CA LYS A 20 -6.36 -11.76 -16.29
C LYS A 20 -5.89 -11.91 -14.86
N ILE A 21 -5.91 -13.11 -14.28
CA ILE A 21 -5.32 -13.36 -12.96
C ILE A 21 -3.80 -13.09 -13.00
N LYS A 22 -3.14 -13.50 -14.09
CA LYS A 22 -1.71 -13.24 -14.27
C LYS A 22 -1.41 -11.74 -14.36
N ASP A 23 -2.11 -11.00 -15.22
CA ASP A 23 -1.96 -9.54 -15.33
C ASP A 23 -2.20 -8.85 -13.98
N ASN A 24 -3.30 -9.21 -13.29
CA ASN A 24 -3.63 -8.65 -11.97
C ASN A 24 -2.50 -8.88 -10.94
N SER A 25 -1.83 -10.03 -11.01
CA SER A 25 -0.72 -10.36 -10.12
C SER A 25 0.49 -9.46 -10.34
N ALA A 26 0.82 -9.17 -11.61
CA ALA A 26 1.86 -8.20 -11.94
C ALA A 26 1.46 -6.78 -11.50
N ASP A 27 0.20 -6.40 -11.69
CA ASP A 27 -0.31 -5.09 -11.26
C ASP A 27 -0.26 -4.91 -9.74
N TRP A 28 -0.60 -5.94 -8.96
CA TRP A 28 -0.42 -5.94 -7.50
C TRP A 28 1.01 -5.63 -7.10
N HIS A 29 1.99 -6.27 -7.74
CA HIS A 29 3.40 -6.02 -7.49
C HIS A 29 3.80 -4.59 -7.83
N ASN A 30 3.39 -4.09 -8.99
CA ASN A 30 3.67 -2.72 -9.41
C ASN A 30 3.06 -1.67 -8.47
N LEU A 31 1.83 -1.91 -8.00
CA LEU A 31 1.14 -1.04 -7.05
C LEU A 31 1.85 -1.04 -5.69
N MET A 32 2.34 -2.20 -5.23
CA MET A 32 3.11 -2.30 -4.00
C MET A 32 4.44 -1.54 -4.09
N LEU A 33 5.21 -1.69 -5.18
CA LEU A 33 6.44 -0.91 -5.38
C LEU A 33 6.18 0.59 -5.40
N ARG A 34 5.08 1.01 -6.02
CA ARG A 34 4.67 2.42 -6.04
C ARG A 34 4.28 2.90 -4.64
N TRP A 35 3.59 2.08 -3.86
CA TRP A 35 3.27 2.38 -2.48
C TRP A 35 4.54 2.57 -1.63
N ASP A 36 5.52 1.68 -1.76
CA ASP A 36 6.78 1.75 -1.01
C ASP A 36 7.52 3.07 -1.23
N LYS A 37 7.64 3.47 -2.50
CA LYS A 37 8.24 4.75 -2.84
C LYS A 37 7.49 5.92 -2.22
N LEU A 38 6.15 5.93 -2.32
CA LEU A 38 5.34 6.98 -1.70
C LEU A 38 5.48 6.97 -0.18
N ASN A 39 5.65 5.80 0.44
CA ASN A 39 5.85 5.67 1.87
C ASN A 39 7.15 6.35 2.33
N GLU A 40 8.26 6.13 1.60
CA GLU A 40 9.55 6.79 1.83
C GLU A 40 9.46 8.31 1.63
N ASP A 41 8.83 8.76 0.53
CA ASP A 41 8.61 10.18 0.24
C ASP A 41 7.79 10.84 1.36
N GLY A 42 6.71 10.18 1.80
CA GLY A 42 5.84 10.65 2.86
C GLY A 42 6.50 10.67 4.24
N PHE A 43 7.36 9.69 4.53
CA PHE A 43 8.14 9.68 5.78
C PHE A 43 9.07 10.89 5.84
N THR A 44 9.74 11.19 4.72
CA THR A 44 10.63 12.36 4.61
C THR A 44 9.86 13.66 4.83
N ALA A 45 8.69 13.80 4.21
CA ALA A 45 7.82 14.96 4.39
C ALA A 45 7.33 15.10 5.85
N ALA A 46 6.82 14.02 6.45
CA ALA A 46 6.36 14.00 7.83
C ALA A 46 7.49 14.32 8.83
N ALA A 47 8.68 13.76 8.63
CA ALA A 47 9.86 14.06 9.46
C ALA A 47 10.27 15.54 9.34
N SER A 48 10.19 16.12 8.15
CA SER A 48 10.44 17.55 7.96
C SER A 48 9.43 18.42 8.70
N ILE A 49 8.15 18.05 8.75
CA ILE A 49 7.12 18.76 9.53
C ILE A 49 7.45 18.72 11.03
N VAL A 50 7.74 17.52 11.56
CA VAL A 50 8.07 17.34 12.97
C VAL A 50 9.32 18.14 13.37
N ASN A 51 10.36 18.13 12.52
CA ASN A 51 11.58 18.88 12.78
C ASN A 51 11.34 20.40 12.75
N MET A 52 10.55 20.89 11.78
CA MET A 52 10.18 22.31 11.69
C MET A 52 9.42 22.77 12.95
N ARG A 53 8.44 21.97 13.39
CA ARG A 53 7.65 22.26 14.60
C ARG A 53 8.53 22.32 15.84
N ARG A 54 9.46 21.38 16.00
CA ARG A 54 10.41 21.39 17.12
C ARG A 54 11.23 22.69 17.14
N SER A 55 11.72 23.15 15.99
CA SER A 55 12.46 24.41 15.89
C SER A 55 11.60 25.63 16.26
N LEU A 56 10.33 25.65 15.82
CA LEU A 56 9.40 26.74 16.17
C LEU A 56 9.11 26.80 17.67
N LEU A 57 8.88 25.66 18.33
CA LEU A 57 8.62 25.59 19.78
C LEU A 57 9.83 26.00 20.62
N LEU A 58 11.05 25.64 20.19
CA LEU A 58 12.29 26.03 20.87
C LEU A 58 12.54 27.54 20.79
N ASN A 59 12.24 28.16 19.65
CA ASN A 59 12.40 29.61 19.46
C ASN A 59 11.36 30.41 20.26
N ASP A 60 10.11 29.95 20.35
CA ASP A 60 9.03 30.61 21.10
C ASP A 60 9.29 30.61 22.62
N SER A 61 9.99 29.59 23.12
CA SER A 61 10.37 29.46 24.54
C SER A 61 11.44 30.46 25.00
N SER A 62 12.05 31.21 24.08
CA SER A 62 13.22 32.07 24.35
C SER A 62 12.95 33.58 24.25
N SER A 63 11.70 34.00 23.95
CA SER A 63 11.34 35.42 23.81
C SER A 63 10.28 35.85 24.84
N PRO A 64 10.48 36.95 25.59
CA PRO A 64 9.39 37.58 26.34
C PRO A 64 8.37 38.16 25.35
N GLN A 65 7.09 37.97 25.66
CA GLN A 65 5.93 38.41 24.88
C GLN A 65 6.07 39.85 24.34
N SER A 66 6.14 39.99 23.02
CA SER A 66 5.74 41.23 22.35
C SER A 66 5.47 40.99 20.86
N SER A 67 4.21 41.22 20.47
CA SER A 67 3.70 41.51 19.12
C SER A 67 4.17 40.65 17.94
N SER A 68 3.20 39.98 17.30
CA SER A 68 3.23 39.38 15.96
C SER A 68 4.37 39.88 15.07
N SER A 69 5.49 39.16 15.11
CA SER A 69 6.71 39.50 14.38
C SER A 69 6.65 38.88 12.97
N PRO A 70 7.22 39.51 11.93
CA PRO A 70 7.22 38.97 10.56
C PRO A 70 7.90 37.60 10.42
N GLN A 71 8.69 37.16 11.41
CA GLN A 71 9.28 35.81 11.47
C GLN A 71 8.28 34.68 11.76
N GLN A 72 7.19 34.93 12.50
CA GLN A 72 6.15 33.92 12.74
C GLN A 72 5.36 33.64 11.45
N VAL A 73 5.04 34.69 10.68
CA VAL A 73 4.34 34.59 9.39
C VAL A 73 5.12 33.76 8.36
N GLY A 74 6.46 33.87 8.35
CA GLY A 74 7.31 33.07 7.48
C GLY A 74 7.35 31.59 7.87
N GLY A 75 7.42 31.28 9.16
CA GLY A 75 7.44 29.90 9.68
C GLY A 75 6.13 29.15 9.46
N ASP A 76 4.99 29.82 9.61
CA ASP A 76 3.68 29.23 9.36
C ASP A 76 3.46 28.93 7.86
N THR A 77 3.98 29.78 6.98
CA THR A 77 3.92 29.56 5.52
C THR A 77 4.76 28.34 5.11
N GLU A 78 6.00 28.23 5.62
CA GLU A 78 6.85 27.08 5.30
C GLU A 78 6.30 25.76 5.86
N LEU A 79 5.70 25.79 7.05
CA LEU A 79 5.02 24.63 7.63
C LEU A 79 3.83 24.21 6.77
N GLN A 80 3.03 25.17 6.30
CA GLN A 80 1.91 24.92 5.41
C GLN A 80 2.35 24.25 4.10
N ASP A 81 3.44 24.72 3.49
CA ASP A 81 3.99 24.12 2.26
C ASP A 81 4.40 22.66 2.48
N LYS A 82 5.03 22.35 3.63
CA LYS A 82 5.38 20.96 3.97
C LYS A 82 4.15 20.08 4.18
N CYS A 83 3.09 20.61 4.78
CA CYS A 83 1.81 19.91 4.92
C CYS A 83 1.17 19.63 3.55
N LEU A 84 1.23 20.57 2.61
CA LEU A 84 0.74 20.36 1.24
C LEU A 84 1.51 19.26 0.52
N VAL A 85 2.83 19.20 0.69
CA VAL A 85 3.65 18.11 0.15
C VAL A 85 3.22 16.75 0.72
N LEU A 86 3.02 16.67 2.05
CA LEU A 86 2.56 15.43 2.68
C LEU A 86 1.15 15.03 2.21
N GLN A 87 0.24 16.00 2.07
CA GLN A 87 -1.10 15.80 1.53
C GLN A 87 -1.05 15.20 0.13
N GLU A 88 -0.21 15.76 -0.76
CA GLU A 88 -0.06 15.26 -2.13
C GLU A 88 0.42 13.79 -2.17
N VAL A 89 1.33 13.42 -1.25
CA VAL A 89 1.78 12.04 -1.11
C VAL A 89 0.63 11.12 -0.68
N VAL A 90 -0.15 11.51 0.34
CA VAL A 90 -1.29 10.72 0.83
C VAL A 90 -2.38 10.59 -0.24
N ASP A 91 -2.64 11.64 -1.01
CA ASP A 91 -3.59 11.59 -2.13
C ASP A 91 -3.13 10.59 -3.20
N LYS A 92 -1.83 10.59 -3.53
CA LYS A 92 -1.24 9.59 -4.44
C LYS A 92 -1.34 8.17 -3.87
N MET A 93 -1.20 7.98 -2.56
CA MET A 93 -1.42 6.69 -1.90
C MET A 93 -2.87 6.24 -1.98
N ALA A 94 -3.83 7.16 -1.79
CA ALA A 94 -5.25 6.88 -1.97
C ALA A 94 -5.56 6.42 -3.41
N VAL A 95 -4.91 7.02 -4.41
CA VAL A 95 -4.99 6.57 -5.82
C VAL A 95 -4.43 5.15 -6.00
N VAL A 96 -3.37 4.77 -5.29
CA VAL A 96 -2.84 3.39 -5.32
C VAL A 96 -3.86 2.41 -4.75
N VAL A 97 -4.46 2.70 -3.58
CA VAL A 97 -5.49 1.84 -2.98
C VAL A 97 -6.71 1.74 -3.88
N MET A 98 -7.19 2.85 -4.46
CA MET A 98 -8.28 2.81 -5.45
C MET A 98 -7.96 1.90 -6.64
N LYS A 99 -6.71 1.84 -7.10
CA LYS A 99 -6.32 0.90 -8.16
C LYS A 99 -6.34 -0.56 -7.68
N MET A 100 -5.91 -0.83 -6.44
CA MET A 100 -6.03 -2.15 -5.82
C MET A 100 -7.49 -2.59 -5.70
N GLU A 101 -8.41 -1.67 -5.37
CA GLU A 101 -9.86 -1.95 -5.36
C GLU A 101 -10.37 -2.33 -6.75
N ARG A 102 -9.90 -1.68 -7.81
CA ARG A 102 -10.26 -2.03 -9.19
C ARG A 102 -9.74 -3.43 -9.58
N LEU A 103 -8.57 -3.83 -9.09
CA LEU A 103 -8.08 -5.21 -9.26
C LEU A 103 -9.04 -6.20 -8.58
N MET A 104 -9.56 -5.88 -7.40
CA MET A 104 -10.55 -6.72 -6.71
C MET A 104 -11.89 -6.81 -7.45
N THR A 105 -12.37 -5.71 -8.04
CA THR A 105 -13.57 -5.76 -8.90
C THR A 105 -13.35 -6.67 -10.09
N THR A 106 -12.18 -6.61 -10.72
CA THR A 106 -11.81 -7.50 -11.83
C THR A 106 -11.76 -8.96 -11.37
N GLN A 107 -11.14 -9.22 -10.23
CA GLN A 107 -11.03 -10.55 -9.64
C GLN A 107 -12.41 -11.17 -9.33
N ARG A 108 -13.33 -10.39 -8.75
CA ARG A 108 -14.70 -10.84 -8.50
C ARG A 108 -15.45 -11.18 -9.79
N GLY A 109 -15.29 -10.37 -10.84
CA GLY A 109 -15.86 -10.68 -12.15
C GLY A 109 -15.32 -11.99 -12.75
N ILE A 110 -14.07 -12.35 -12.46
CA ILE A 110 -13.49 -13.64 -12.87
C ILE A 110 -14.10 -14.79 -12.06
N GLU A 111 -14.27 -14.62 -10.75
CA GLU A 111 -14.92 -15.61 -9.88
C GLU A 111 -16.37 -15.89 -10.31
N ASP A 112 -17.14 -14.83 -10.58
CA ASP A 112 -18.52 -14.93 -11.07
C ASP A 112 -18.58 -15.67 -12.40
N LEU A 113 -17.68 -15.32 -13.34
CA LEU A 113 -17.58 -16.00 -14.63
C LEU A 113 -17.26 -17.49 -14.47
N GLU A 114 -16.38 -17.85 -13.53
CA GLU A 114 -16.05 -19.25 -13.27
C GLU A 114 -17.15 -20.01 -12.57
N ALA A 115 -17.86 -19.38 -11.64
CA ALA A 115 -19.04 -19.97 -11.01
C ALA A 115 -20.14 -20.27 -12.04
N LEU A 116 -20.31 -19.40 -13.05
CA LEU A 116 -21.22 -19.63 -14.16
C LEU A 116 -20.77 -20.78 -15.09
N GLN A 117 -19.47 -20.87 -15.38
CA GLN A 117 -18.94 -21.88 -16.33
C GLN A 117 -18.76 -23.27 -15.72
N PHE A 118 -18.37 -23.35 -14.45
CA PHE A 118 -17.96 -24.60 -13.78
C PHE A 118 -18.81 -24.94 -12.55
N GLY A 119 -19.77 -24.08 -12.19
CA GLY A 119 -20.59 -24.22 -11.00
C GLY A 119 -19.88 -23.74 -9.72
N PRO A 120 -20.56 -23.81 -8.56
CA PRO A 120 -20.05 -23.27 -7.29
C PRO A 120 -18.81 -24.01 -6.76
N LYS A 121 -18.54 -25.22 -7.25
CA LYS A 121 -17.33 -25.97 -6.92
C LYS A 121 -16.09 -25.51 -7.71
N GLY A 122 -16.27 -24.62 -8.68
CA GLY A 122 -15.19 -24.12 -9.54
C GLY A 122 -14.61 -25.18 -10.46
N ARG A 123 -13.48 -24.85 -11.08
CA ARG A 123 -12.74 -25.77 -11.96
C ARG A 123 -12.20 -26.96 -11.17
N LYS A 124 -12.20 -28.15 -11.79
CA LYS A 124 -11.53 -29.35 -11.23
C LYS A 124 -10.00 -29.29 -11.31
N VAL A 125 -9.47 -28.50 -12.23
CA VAL A 125 -8.03 -28.33 -12.46
C VAL A 125 -7.69 -26.84 -12.28
N PRO A 126 -6.69 -26.51 -11.45
CA PRO A 126 -6.22 -25.14 -11.28
C PRO A 126 -5.82 -24.48 -12.61
N LEU A 127 -5.98 -23.15 -12.68
CA LEU A 127 -5.54 -22.37 -13.84
C LEU A 127 -4.00 -22.28 -13.94
N PHE A 128 -3.32 -22.40 -12.81
CA PHE A 128 -1.87 -22.33 -12.72
C PHE A 128 -1.30 -23.57 -12.01
N HIS A 129 -0.68 -23.41 -10.83
CA HIS A 129 -0.06 -24.49 -10.10
C HIS A 129 -1.06 -25.16 -9.16
N SER A 130 -1.35 -24.53 -8.01
CA SER A 130 -2.12 -25.17 -6.95
C SER A 130 -3.39 -24.40 -6.60
N TRP A 131 -3.43 -23.09 -6.83
CA TRP A 131 -4.55 -22.25 -6.41
C TRP A 131 -5.76 -22.33 -7.34
N SER A 132 -6.93 -22.44 -6.72
CA SER A 132 -8.22 -22.11 -7.30
C SER A 132 -8.38 -20.61 -7.47
N THR A 133 -9.30 -20.21 -8.34
CA THR A 133 -9.64 -18.79 -8.57
C THR A 133 -10.13 -18.09 -7.30
N LYS A 134 -10.81 -18.81 -6.42
CA LYS A 134 -11.26 -18.28 -5.13
C LYS A 134 -10.09 -17.97 -4.20
N GLU A 135 -9.06 -18.82 -4.18
CA GLU A 135 -7.86 -18.58 -3.37
C GLU A 135 -7.09 -17.33 -3.85
N PHE A 136 -7.04 -17.06 -5.16
CA PHE A 136 -6.52 -15.79 -5.68
C PHE A 136 -7.32 -14.58 -5.18
N GLY A 137 -8.65 -14.70 -5.15
CA GLY A 137 -9.55 -13.68 -4.59
C GLY A 137 -9.32 -13.42 -3.12
N GLU A 138 -9.33 -14.46 -2.30
CA GLU A 138 -9.10 -14.39 -0.86
C GLU A 138 -7.70 -13.85 -0.53
N ALA A 139 -6.68 -14.26 -1.27
CA ALA A 139 -5.33 -13.73 -1.12
C ALA A 139 -5.28 -12.23 -1.42
N SER A 140 -5.86 -11.81 -2.54
CA SER A 140 -5.89 -10.40 -2.97
C SER A 140 -6.74 -9.52 -2.04
N GLN A 141 -7.82 -10.06 -1.48
CA GLN A 141 -8.67 -9.34 -0.53
C GLN A 141 -7.90 -9.00 0.76
N VAL A 142 -7.13 -9.96 1.30
CA VAL A 142 -6.27 -9.73 2.46
C VAL A 142 -5.22 -8.66 2.18
N LEU A 143 -4.65 -8.62 0.97
CA LEU A 143 -3.75 -7.54 0.57
C LEU A 143 -4.49 -6.20 0.63
N LEU A 144 -5.64 -6.09 -0.05
CA LEU A 144 -6.40 -4.84 -0.10
C LEU A 144 -6.77 -4.31 1.29
N ASP A 145 -7.24 -5.17 2.18
CA ASP A 145 -7.66 -4.75 3.52
C ASP A 145 -6.51 -4.20 4.35
N ALA A 146 -5.31 -4.79 4.25
CA ALA A 146 -4.10 -4.27 4.88
C ALA A 146 -3.73 -2.86 4.38
N PHE A 147 -3.73 -2.65 3.06
CA PHE A 147 -3.43 -1.33 2.47
C PHE A 147 -4.49 -0.27 2.77
N ARG A 148 -5.78 -0.66 2.86
CA ARG A 148 -6.85 0.25 3.29
C ARG A 148 -6.65 0.72 4.73
N GLN A 149 -6.36 -0.20 5.65
CA GLN A 149 -6.13 0.16 7.05
C GLN A 149 -4.88 1.04 7.20
N GLU A 150 -3.80 0.72 6.49
CA GLU A 150 -2.60 1.56 6.51
C GLU A 150 -2.87 2.96 5.92
N LEU A 151 -3.65 3.07 4.84
CA LEU A 151 -4.02 4.37 4.28
C LEU A 151 -4.81 5.21 5.30
N LEU A 152 -5.77 4.61 6.01
CA LEU A 152 -6.52 5.31 7.06
C LEU A 152 -5.59 5.86 8.14
N LEU A 153 -4.62 5.07 8.58
CA LEU A 153 -3.59 5.53 9.53
C LEU A 153 -2.80 6.72 8.98
N LYS A 154 -2.35 6.64 7.72
CA LYS A 154 -1.57 7.74 7.10
C LYS A 154 -2.40 9.02 6.93
N GLN A 155 -3.69 8.88 6.63
CA GLN A 155 -4.64 10.01 6.62
C GLN A 155 -4.80 10.61 8.01
N THR A 156 -4.91 9.80 9.07
CA THR A 156 -4.94 10.30 10.45
C THR A 156 -3.66 11.05 10.79
N ILE A 157 -2.48 10.47 10.49
CA ILE A 157 -1.20 11.14 10.77
C ILE A 157 -1.12 12.48 10.04
N LEU A 158 -1.52 12.55 8.77
CA LEU A 158 -1.56 13.79 8.01
C LEU A 158 -2.39 14.90 8.68
N GLN A 159 -3.55 14.57 9.25
CA GLN A 159 -4.38 15.56 9.95
C GLN A 159 -3.75 16.03 11.28
N GLU A 160 -3.02 15.15 11.97
CA GLU A 160 -2.56 15.40 13.35
C GLU A 160 -1.11 15.90 13.45
N VAL A 161 -0.23 15.54 12.50
CA VAL A 161 1.23 15.70 12.63
C VAL A 161 1.67 17.16 12.73
N ALA A 162 0.96 18.09 12.09
CA ALA A 162 1.28 19.52 12.14
C ALA A 162 0.71 20.22 13.40
N HIS A 163 -0.30 19.62 14.03
CA HIS A 163 -1.02 20.17 15.18
C HIS A 163 -0.52 19.61 16.52
N THR A 164 0.26 18.53 16.49
CA THR A 164 0.74 17.85 17.68
C THR A 164 1.87 18.62 18.37
N ALA A 165 1.66 18.96 19.64
CA ALA A 165 2.63 19.68 20.46
C ALA A 165 3.61 18.76 21.22
N THR A 166 3.25 17.49 21.43
CA THR A 166 4.04 16.55 22.23
C THR A 166 5.06 15.80 21.36
N SER A 167 6.35 15.94 21.71
CA SER A 167 7.44 15.29 20.95
C SER A 167 7.29 13.77 20.90
N ASP A 168 6.82 13.14 21.98
CA ASP A 168 6.64 11.69 22.04
C ASP A 168 5.58 11.20 21.04
N LEU A 169 4.47 11.93 20.90
CA LEU A 169 3.41 11.57 19.96
C LEU A 169 3.86 11.78 18.50
N CYS A 170 4.65 12.83 18.22
CA CYS A 170 5.28 13.01 16.92
C CYS A 170 6.20 11.82 16.55
N MET A 171 6.98 11.32 17.53
CA MET A 171 7.82 10.14 17.31
C MET A 171 6.99 8.88 17.07
N VAL A 172 5.86 8.71 17.76
CA VAL A 172 4.91 7.62 17.50
C VAL A 172 4.37 7.71 16.07
N PHE A 173 3.96 8.89 15.59
CA PHE A 173 3.51 9.06 14.22
C PHE A 173 4.58 8.72 13.18
N LEU A 174 5.82 9.18 13.38
CA LEU A 174 6.92 8.84 12.48
C LEU A 174 7.22 7.33 12.50
N SER A 175 7.20 6.69 13.67
CA SER A 175 7.37 5.25 13.82
C SER A 175 6.26 4.47 13.10
N CYS A 176 5.01 4.86 13.31
CA CYS A 176 3.85 4.29 12.64
C CYS A 176 3.97 4.42 11.12
N TRP A 177 4.37 5.60 10.61
CA TRP A 177 4.55 5.82 9.19
C TRP A 177 5.65 4.93 8.59
N LEU A 178 6.80 4.84 9.28
CA LEU A 178 7.96 4.06 8.83
C LEU A 178 7.67 2.56 8.81
N HIS A 179 7.12 2.04 9.90
CA HIS A 179 6.99 0.59 10.11
C HIS A 179 5.70 0.00 9.54
N GLN A 180 4.73 0.83 9.14
CA GLN A 180 3.50 0.40 8.49
C GLN A 180 2.79 -0.75 9.22
N PRO A 181 2.32 -0.52 10.46
CA PRO A 181 1.86 -1.59 11.35
C PRO A 181 0.71 -2.43 10.77
N PHE A 182 -0.06 -1.90 9.82
CA PHE A 182 -1.15 -2.63 9.17
C PHE A 182 -0.72 -3.42 7.93
N ILE A 183 0.54 -3.31 7.50
CA ILE A 183 1.13 -4.09 6.39
C ILE A 183 2.25 -4.99 6.95
N PRO A 184 1.90 -6.05 7.70
CA PRO A 184 2.90 -6.96 8.26
C PRO A 184 3.65 -7.72 7.15
N THR A 185 4.82 -8.28 7.51
CA THR A 185 5.63 -9.11 6.59
C THR A 185 4.82 -10.24 5.95
N GLN A 186 3.82 -10.79 6.66
CA GLN A 186 2.94 -11.83 6.13
C GLN A 186 2.14 -11.37 4.89
N THR A 187 1.77 -10.09 4.81
CA THR A 187 1.11 -9.49 3.64
C THR A 187 2.04 -9.49 2.43
N ARG A 188 3.33 -9.20 2.63
CA ARG A 188 4.36 -9.27 1.58
C ARG A 188 4.59 -10.71 1.10
N LEU A 189 4.69 -11.65 2.03
CA LEU A 189 4.82 -13.07 1.71
C LEU A 189 3.63 -13.59 0.90
N ARG A 190 2.43 -13.10 1.19
CA ARG A 190 1.21 -13.44 0.44
C ARG A 190 1.27 -12.96 -1.01
N LEU A 191 1.82 -11.76 -1.26
CA LEU A 191 2.07 -11.30 -2.62
C LEU A 191 3.12 -12.18 -3.33
N GLU A 192 4.22 -12.53 -2.67
CA GLU A 192 5.22 -13.42 -3.27
C GLU A 192 4.64 -14.80 -3.59
N ALA A 193 3.77 -15.34 -2.75
CA ALA A 193 3.03 -16.56 -3.04
C ALA A 193 2.12 -16.41 -4.29
N LEU A 194 1.41 -15.29 -4.40
CA LEU A 194 0.57 -14.98 -5.58
C LEU A 194 1.39 -14.83 -6.87
N LEU A 195 2.58 -14.24 -6.79
CA LEU A 195 3.52 -14.12 -7.91
C LEU A 195 4.15 -15.47 -8.30
N LEU A 196 4.47 -16.31 -7.32
CA LEU A 196 4.95 -17.67 -7.55
C LEU A 196 3.87 -18.53 -8.22
N GLU A 197 2.65 -18.49 -7.70
CA GLU A 197 1.51 -19.24 -8.25
C GLU A 197 1.20 -18.85 -9.70
N THR A 198 1.37 -17.59 -10.08
CA THR A 198 1.15 -17.11 -11.46
C THR A 198 2.38 -17.19 -12.37
N GLY A 199 3.50 -17.71 -11.85
CA GLY A 199 4.75 -17.91 -12.60
C GLY A 199 5.50 -16.61 -12.91
N HIS A 200 5.35 -15.57 -12.08
CA HIS A 200 6.21 -14.38 -12.06
C HIS A 200 7.47 -14.57 -11.22
N ARG A 201 7.45 -15.54 -10.31
CA ARG A 201 8.62 -16.02 -9.57
C ARG A 201 8.89 -17.49 -9.93
N PRO A 202 10.16 -17.91 -9.96
CA PRO A 202 10.50 -19.32 -10.08
C PRO A 202 10.02 -20.08 -8.83
N LEU A 203 9.72 -21.37 -9.02
CA LEU A 203 9.47 -22.34 -7.96
C LEU A 203 10.77 -22.87 -7.38
#